data_AF-A0A3Q3EHG6-F1
#
_entry.id   AF-A0A3Q3EHG6-F1
#
_cell.length_a   1.000
_cell.length_b   1.000
_cell.length_c   1.000
_cell.angle_alpha   90.00
_cell.angle_beta   90.00
_cell.angle_gamma   90.00
#
_symmetry.space_group_name_H-M   'P 1'
#
loop_
_entity.id
_entity.type
_entity.pdbx_description
1 polymer ?
#
loop_
_entity_poly.entity_id
_entity_poly.type
_entity_poly.pdbx_seq_one_letter_code
_entity_poly.pdbx_strand_id
1 'polypeptide(L)'
;MRTSVVAVVMVMCGVMVHADVKPQRDFSLQRFAGRWYRVGLAYDSPKFIPLRDKVKASMGLITPLPNGNVNLTMWDATPVGCLRQVYQYEKTNTPGQFSYFSTRHNMVKDITVVDTNYTDYALVLKHKVFNREYTQVADCFNLCSVCLCVPFALSQGFTAASILTPPPLTCCCPCSSWGGGLR
;
A
#
# COMPACT_ATOMS: atom_id res chain seq x y z
N MET A 1 29.11 43.91 -36.16
CA MET A 1 29.09 43.47 -34.74
C MET A 1 28.26 42.20 -34.67
N ARG A 2 28.88 41.07 -34.30
CA ARG A 2 28.24 39.75 -34.23
C ARG A 2 27.57 39.58 -32.87
N THR A 3 26.24 39.49 -32.82
CA THR A 3 25.50 39.16 -31.59
C THR A 3 25.27 37.66 -31.55
N SER A 4 26.08 36.94 -30.78
CA SER A 4 25.86 35.52 -30.49
C SER A 4 24.71 35.39 -29.49
N VAL A 5 23.62 34.73 -29.88
CA VAL A 5 22.53 34.38 -28.96
C VAL A 5 22.94 33.09 -28.24
N VAL A 6 23.27 33.19 -26.96
CA VAL A 6 23.53 32.03 -26.10
C VAL A 6 22.17 31.45 -25.70
N ALA A 7 21.83 30.29 -26.25
CA ALA A 7 20.68 29.51 -25.83
C ALA A 7 20.98 28.87 -24.47
N VAL A 8 20.42 29.44 -23.38
CA VAL A 8 20.46 28.82 -22.06
C VAL A 8 19.46 27.67 -22.05
N VAL A 9 19.94 26.46 -22.33
CA VAL A 9 19.16 25.24 -22.11
C VAL A 9 19.12 25.00 -20.60
N MET A 10 18.05 25.46 -19.96
CA MET A 10 17.71 25.00 -18.61
C MET A 10 17.35 23.53 -18.69
N VAL A 11 18.35 22.67 -18.46
CA VAL A 11 18.12 21.27 -18.12
C VAL A 11 17.38 21.28 -16.78
N MET A 12 16.05 21.23 -16.86
CA MET A 12 15.18 20.88 -15.74
C MET A 12 15.50 19.44 -15.35
N CYS A 13 16.59 19.27 -14.62
CA CYS A 13 16.89 18.05 -13.89
C CYS A 13 15.79 17.94 -12.85
N GLY A 14 14.74 17.19 -13.17
CA GLY A 14 13.64 16.92 -12.27
C GLY A 14 14.21 16.23 -11.04
N VAL A 15 14.49 17.01 -10.01
CA VAL A 15 14.70 16.47 -8.68
C VAL A 15 13.37 15.82 -8.33
N MET A 16 13.34 14.48 -8.36
CA MET A 16 12.27 13.72 -7.74
C MET A 16 12.30 14.09 -6.26
N VAL A 17 11.53 15.11 -5.90
CA VAL A 17 11.25 15.44 -4.51
C VAL A 17 10.45 14.25 -4.00
N HIS A 18 11.12 13.34 -3.29
CA HIS A 18 10.41 12.41 -2.41
C HIS A 18 9.62 13.27 -1.44
N ALA A 19 8.30 13.29 -1.61
CA ALA A 19 7.44 13.91 -0.62
C ALA A 19 7.71 13.21 0.73
N ASP A 20 8.02 13.99 1.76
CA ASP A 20 8.08 13.51 3.13
C ASP A 20 6.67 13.03 3.51
N VAL A 21 6.46 11.71 3.49
CA VAL A 21 5.13 11.11 3.69
C VAL A 21 4.80 11.10 5.17
N LYS A 22 3.82 11.91 5.54
CA LYS A 22 3.32 12.02 6.91
C LYS A 22 2.11 11.11 7.11
N PRO A 23 1.93 10.54 8.32
CA PRO A 23 0.71 9.83 8.65
C PRO A 23 -0.49 10.79 8.66
N GLN A 24 -1.68 10.22 8.47
CA GLN A 24 -2.94 10.92 8.64
C GLN A 24 -3.02 11.59 10.02
N ARG A 25 -3.48 12.85 10.03
CA ARG A 25 -3.74 13.58 11.27
C ARG A 25 -4.84 12.91 12.08
N ASP A 26 -4.67 12.91 13.41
CA ASP A 26 -5.64 12.38 14.37
C ASP A 26 -6.04 10.92 14.10
N PHE A 27 -5.09 10.12 13.58
CA PHE A 27 -5.33 8.72 13.24
C PHE A 27 -5.85 7.92 14.46
N SER A 28 -7.00 7.27 14.27
CA SER A 28 -7.58 6.35 15.26
C SER A 28 -7.44 4.90 14.82
N LEU A 29 -6.58 4.15 15.50
CA LEU A 29 -6.41 2.71 15.25
C LEU A 29 -7.71 1.93 15.49
N GLN A 30 -8.52 2.34 16.47
CA GLN A 30 -9.79 1.67 16.77
C GLN A 30 -10.80 1.82 15.63
N ARG A 31 -10.87 3.00 14.99
CA ARG A 31 -11.71 3.22 13.81
C ARG A 31 -11.16 2.50 12.58
N PHE A 32 -9.85 2.33 12.51
CA PHE A 32 -9.17 1.64 11.40
C PHE A 32 -9.24 0.11 11.48
N ALA A 33 -9.60 -0.42 12.65
CA ALA A 33 -9.73 -1.86 12.87
C ALA A 33 -10.83 -2.46 11.99
N GLY A 34 -10.69 -3.76 11.70
CA GLY A 34 -11.69 -4.50 10.93
C GLY A 34 -11.21 -4.88 9.53
N ARG A 35 -12.19 -5.12 8.67
CA ARG A 35 -11.98 -5.76 7.37
C ARG A 35 -11.70 -4.73 6.29
N TRP A 36 -10.67 -5.01 5.51
CA TRP A 36 -10.22 -4.21 4.39
C TRP A 36 -9.94 -5.11 3.17
N TYR A 37 -10.12 -4.62 1.95
CA TYR A 37 -9.77 -5.34 0.72
C TYR A 37 -8.70 -4.63 -0.08
N ARG A 38 -7.48 -5.18 -0.20
CA ARG A 38 -6.43 -4.60 -1.04
C ARG A 38 -6.84 -4.75 -2.52
N VAL A 39 -7.23 -3.64 -3.14
CA VAL A 39 -7.70 -3.54 -4.53
C VAL A 39 -6.76 -2.73 -5.43
N GLY A 40 -5.66 -2.20 -4.88
CA GLY A 40 -4.60 -1.55 -5.65
C GLY A 40 -3.26 -1.79 -4.99
N LEU A 41 -2.22 -1.96 -5.81
CA LEU A 41 -0.84 -2.14 -5.36
C LEU A 41 0.09 -1.41 -6.34
N ALA A 42 0.80 -0.40 -5.86
CA ALA A 42 1.97 0.11 -6.56
C ALA A 42 3.22 -0.54 -5.95
N TYR A 43 4.13 -1.11 -6.73
CA TYR A 43 5.35 -1.73 -6.18
C TYR A 43 6.52 -1.50 -7.13
N ASP A 44 7.45 -0.64 -6.73
CA ASP A 44 8.58 -0.23 -7.55
C ASP A 44 9.73 -1.25 -7.49
N SER A 45 9.63 -2.34 -8.24
CA SER A 45 10.74 -3.29 -8.39
C SER A 45 10.70 -3.98 -9.73
N PRO A 46 11.85 -4.12 -10.42
CA PRO A 46 11.93 -4.89 -11.66
C PRO A 46 11.42 -6.34 -11.51
N LYS A 47 11.58 -6.92 -10.31
CA LYS A 47 11.11 -8.28 -10.00
C LYS A 47 9.58 -8.37 -9.85
N PHE A 48 8.90 -7.25 -9.65
CA PHE A 48 7.46 -7.20 -9.50
C PHE A 48 6.73 -7.06 -10.84
N ILE A 49 7.34 -6.41 -11.84
CA ILE A 49 6.73 -6.18 -13.17
C ILE A 49 6.16 -7.49 -13.78
N PRO A 50 6.88 -8.64 -13.78
CA PRO A 50 6.35 -9.89 -14.33
C PRO A 50 5.26 -10.55 -13.47
N LEU A 51 5.14 -10.13 -12.21
CA LEU A 51 4.19 -10.67 -11.23
C LEU A 51 2.91 -9.84 -11.13
N ARG A 52 2.90 -8.61 -11.68
CA ARG A 52 1.79 -7.66 -11.54
C ARG A 52 0.43 -8.31 -11.92
N ASP A 53 0.35 -9.00 -13.05
CA ASP A 53 -0.92 -9.55 -13.56
C ASP A 53 -1.39 -10.79 -12.75
N LYS A 54 -0.51 -11.32 -11.91
CA LYS A 54 -0.77 -12.45 -11.01
C LYS A 54 -1.26 -12.00 -9.63
N VAL A 55 -1.04 -10.74 -9.26
CA VAL A 55 -1.55 -10.20 -8.00
C VAL A 55 -3.06 -10.03 -8.12
N LYS A 56 -3.79 -10.72 -7.23
CA LYS A 56 -5.24 -10.60 -7.09
C LYS A 56 -5.55 -9.69 -5.91
N ALA A 57 -6.75 -9.12 -5.91
CA ALA A 57 -7.25 -8.44 -4.75
C ALA A 57 -7.33 -9.42 -3.57
N SER A 58 -7.00 -8.94 -2.37
CA SER A 58 -6.93 -9.77 -1.17
C SER A 58 -7.60 -9.11 0.02
N MET A 59 -8.08 -9.92 0.96
CA MET A 59 -8.75 -9.43 2.15
C MET A 59 -7.74 -9.34 3.29
N GLY A 60 -7.78 -8.25 4.04
CA GLY A 60 -7.03 -8.00 5.26
C GLY A 60 -7.97 -7.80 6.45
N LEU A 61 -7.63 -8.38 7.59
CA LEU A 61 -8.27 -8.11 8.88
C LEU A 61 -7.25 -7.44 9.80
N ILE A 62 -7.55 -6.21 10.20
CA ILE A 62 -6.75 -5.42 11.13
C ILE A 62 -7.29 -5.63 12.54
N THR A 63 -6.46 -6.20 13.41
CA THR A 63 -6.78 -6.46 14.82
C THR A 63 -5.82 -5.68 15.72
N PRO A 64 -6.28 -4.59 16.36
CA PRO A 64 -5.51 -3.90 17.40
C PRO A 64 -5.25 -4.82 18.60
N LEU A 65 -4.06 -4.71 19.17
CA LEU A 65 -3.64 -5.43 20.37
C LEU A 65 -3.63 -4.49 21.59
N PRO A 66 -3.76 -5.01 22.83
CA PRO A 66 -3.79 -4.18 24.04
C PRO A 66 -2.56 -3.29 24.25
N ASN A 67 -1.39 -3.72 23.73
CA ASN A 67 -0.15 -2.96 23.81
C ASN A 67 -0.04 -1.84 22.74
N GLY A 68 -1.02 -1.74 21.83
CA GLY A 68 -1.08 -0.81 20.71
C GLY A 68 -0.46 -1.32 19.41
N ASN A 69 0.10 -2.54 19.41
CA ASN A 69 0.53 -3.22 18.19
C ASN A 69 -0.68 -3.69 17.37
N VAL A 70 -0.44 -4.14 16.15
CA VAL A 70 -1.48 -4.56 15.22
C VAL A 70 -1.13 -5.92 14.62
N ASN A 71 -2.09 -6.85 14.65
CA ASN A 71 -2.06 -8.03 13.80
C ASN A 71 -2.83 -7.74 12.51
N LEU A 72 -2.19 -7.94 11.36
CA LEU A 72 -2.85 -7.99 10.06
C LEU A 72 -2.90 -9.44 9.60
N THR A 73 -4.11 -10.00 9.49
CA THR A 73 -4.28 -11.28 8.79
C THR A 73 -4.67 -10.99 7.34
N MET A 74 -3.90 -11.49 6.38
CA MET A 74 -4.17 -11.41 4.95
C MET A 74 -4.64 -12.76 4.43
N TRP A 75 -5.60 -12.73 3.51
CA TRP A 75 -6.06 -13.87 2.72
C TRP A 75 -5.88 -13.55 1.24
N ASP A 76 -4.86 -14.17 0.64
CA ASP A 76 -4.54 -14.01 -0.78
C ASP A 76 -5.07 -15.21 -1.57
N ALA A 77 -5.78 -14.93 -2.67
CA ALA A 77 -6.21 -15.95 -3.62
C ALA A 77 -5.02 -16.40 -4.48
N THR A 78 -4.76 -17.70 -4.50
CA THR A 78 -3.71 -18.32 -5.33
C THR A 78 -4.33 -19.37 -6.25
N PRO A 79 -3.64 -19.81 -7.32
CA PRO A 79 -4.14 -20.87 -8.20
C PRO A 79 -4.45 -22.20 -7.48
N VAL A 80 -3.83 -22.45 -6.33
CA VAL A 80 -3.97 -23.69 -5.55
C VAL A 80 -4.89 -23.54 -4.34
N GLY A 81 -5.45 -22.36 -4.10
CA GLY A 81 -6.37 -22.09 -2.99
C GLY A 81 -6.10 -20.77 -2.26
N CYS A 82 -6.68 -20.63 -1.08
CA CYS A 82 -6.53 -19.44 -0.24
C CYS A 82 -5.30 -19.56 0.66
N LEU A 83 -4.34 -18.64 0.52
CA LEU A 83 -3.21 -18.52 1.43
C LEU A 83 -3.56 -17.55 2.56
N ARG A 84 -3.41 -17.98 3.81
CA ARG A 84 -3.55 -17.12 4.99
C ARG A 84 -2.17 -16.74 5.53
N GLN A 85 -1.91 -15.44 5.67
CA GLN A 85 -0.66 -14.91 6.24
C GLN A 85 -0.98 -13.95 7.39
N VAL A 86 -0.17 -13.95 8.44
CA VAL A 86 -0.32 -13.03 9.58
C VAL A 86 0.95 -12.19 9.69
N TYR A 87 0.77 -10.88 9.78
CA TYR A 87 1.83 -9.91 9.97
C TYR A 87 1.64 -9.19 11.30
N GLN A 88 2.72 -9.03 12.04
CA GLN A 88 2.76 -8.29 13.30
C GLN A 88 3.39 -6.93 13.05
N TYR A 89 2.63 -5.88 13.26
CA TYR A 89 3.08 -4.50 13.14
C TYR A 89 3.23 -3.91 14.54
N GLU A 90 4.40 -3.37 14.83
CA GLU A 90 4.71 -2.76 16.11
C GLU A 90 4.37 -1.27 16.07
N LYS A 91 3.78 -0.77 17.16
CA LYS A 91 3.49 0.66 17.27
C LYS A 91 4.78 1.48 17.31
N THR A 92 4.70 2.69 16.81
CA THR A 92 5.73 3.72 17.02
C THR A 92 5.22 4.80 17.97
N ASN A 93 6.01 5.84 18.20
CA ASN A 93 5.59 7.02 18.95
C ASN A 93 4.59 7.89 18.18
N THR A 94 4.46 7.69 16.87
CA THR A 94 3.59 8.49 16.01
C THR A 94 2.33 7.69 15.63
N PRO A 95 1.13 8.16 15.97
CA PRO A 95 -0.11 7.51 15.53
C PRO A 95 -0.17 7.37 14.00
N GLY A 96 -0.59 6.20 13.51
CA GLY A 96 -0.64 5.91 12.08
C GLY A 96 0.69 5.44 11.48
N GLN A 97 1.78 5.42 12.25
CA GLN A 97 3.05 4.82 11.88
C GLN A 97 3.33 3.54 12.66
N PHE A 98 3.77 2.50 11.94
CA PHE A 98 4.10 1.19 12.48
C PHE A 98 5.41 0.69 11.86
N SER A 99 6.09 -0.23 12.54
CA SER A 99 7.23 -0.95 12.00
C SER A 99 6.88 -2.44 11.82
N TYR A 100 7.54 -3.10 10.86
CA TYR A 100 7.38 -4.52 10.61
C TYR A 100 8.68 -5.14 10.11
N PHE A 101 9.07 -6.27 10.69
CA PHE A 101 10.20 -7.05 10.20
C PHE A 101 9.78 -7.97 9.05
N SER A 102 10.25 -7.65 7.84
CA SER A 102 10.02 -8.46 6.65
C SER A 102 11.01 -9.62 6.61
N THR A 103 10.55 -10.84 6.87
CA THR A 103 11.34 -12.07 6.69
C THR A 103 11.81 -12.24 5.25
N ARG A 104 10.93 -11.95 4.28
CA ARG A 104 11.24 -12.01 2.83
C ARG A 104 12.44 -11.14 2.43
N HIS A 105 12.56 -9.95 3.01
CA HIS A 105 13.63 -9.00 2.68
C HIS A 105 14.70 -8.90 3.77
N ASN A 106 14.57 -9.69 4.84
CA ASN A 106 15.41 -9.67 6.02
C ASN A 106 15.65 -8.25 6.59
N MET A 107 14.59 -7.44 6.71
CA MET A 107 14.72 -6.06 7.20
C MET A 107 13.43 -5.51 7.81
N VAL A 108 13.60 -4.59 8.76
CA VAL A 108 12.51 -3.74 9.26
C VAL A 108 12.08 -2.75 8.18
N LYS A 109 10.78 -2.63 7.96
CA LYS A 109 10.11 -1.64 7.10
C LYS A 109 9.21 -0.75 7.94
N ASP A 110 9.08 0.49 7.52
CA ASP A 110 8.15 1.44 8.11
C ASP A 110 6.85 1.42 7.30
N ILE A 111 5.75 1.59 8.01
CA ILE A 111 4.38 1.52 7.49
C ILE A 111 3.69 2.77 7.96
N THR A 112 3.15 3.54 7.02
CA THR A 112 2.46 4.79 7.30
C THR A 112 1.06 4.73 6.70
N VAL A 113 0.03 4.89 7.54
CA VAL A 113 -1.34 5.16 7.06
C VAL A 113 -1.38 6.63 6.67
N VAL A 114 -1.31 6.91 5.37
CA VAL A 114 -1.19 8.26 4.82
C VAL A 114 -2.53 8.98 4.86
N ASP A 115 -3.59 8.27 4.47
CA ASP A 115 -4.95 8.80 4.45
C ASP A 115 -5.98 7.67 4.53
N THR A 116 -7.10 7.92 5.19
CA THR A 116 -8.24 7.01 5.33
C THR A 116 -9.45 7.76 5.87
N ASN A 117 -10.62 7.44 5.31
CA ASN A 117 -11.90 7.84 5.90
C ASN A 117 -12.46 6.79 6.88
N TYR A 118 -11.67 5.75 7.19
CA TYR A 118 -11.97 4.62 8.08
C TYR A 118 -13.04 3.63 7.60
N THR A 119 -13.78 3.95 6.54
CA THR A 119 -14.90 3.13 6.06
C THR A 119 -14.67 2.60 4.66
N ASP A 120 -14.36 3.50 3.73
CA ASP A 120 -14.38 3.21 2.31
C ASP A 120 -12.98 3.01 1.76
N TYR A 121 -12.00 3.78 2.23
CA TYR A 121 -10.66 3.69 1.70
C TYR A 121 -9.60 3.89 2.77
N ALA A 122 -8.43 3.33 2.46
CA ALA A 122 -7.19 3.66 3.11
C ALA A 122 -6.08 3.67 2.07
N LEU A 123 -5.10 4.53 2.33
CA LEU A 123 -3.87 4.63 1.59
C LEU A 123 -2.75 4.35 2.57
N VAL A 124 -2.11 3.21 2.40
CA VAL A 124 -1.01 2.77 3.25
C VAL A 124 0.26 2.75 2.42
N LEU A 125 1.29 3.40 2.92
CA LEU A 125 2.64 3.36 2.35
C LEU A 125 3.52 2.46 3.19
N LYS A 126 4.19 1.50 2.54
CA LYS A 126 5.31 0.77 3.14
C LYS A 126 6.60 1.32 2.55
N HIS A 127 7.53 1.78 3.37
CA HIS A 127 8.81 2.33 2.91
C HIS A 127 9.99 1.95 3.82
N LYS A 128 11.20 2.16 3.31
CA LYS A 128 12.44 2.30 4.11
C LYS A 128 13.44 3.12 3.29
N VAL A 129 14.31 3.88 3.97
CA VAL A 129 15.51 4.46 3.35
C VAL A 129 16.49 3.34 2.99
N PHE A 130 16.54 2.99 1.72
CA PHE A 130 17.74 2.44 1.08
C PHE A 130 18.05 3.39 -0.07
N ASN A 131 19.34 3.72 -0.26
CA ASN A 131 19.80 4.42 -1.46
C ASN A 131 19.24 3.71 -2.71
N ARG A 132 18.20 4.29 -3.31
CA ARG A 132 17.65 3.97 -4.64
C ARG A 132 17.29 2.51 -4.96
N GLU A 133 16.70 1.77 -4.02
CA GLU A 133 15.94 0.56 -4.38
C GLU A 133 14.61 0.54 -3.62
N TYR A 134 13.61 1.15 -4.24
CA TYR A 134 12.29 1.33 -3.65
C TYR A 134 11.57 -0.01 -3.49
N THR A 135 10.80 -0.12 -2.43
CA THR A 135 9.64 -1.00 -2.36
C THR A 135 8.58 -0.13 -1.74
N GLN A 136 8.23 0.94 -2.44
CA GLN A 136 7.06 1.70 -2.05
C GLN A 136 5.86 0.82 -2.37
N VAL A 137 4.99 0.60 -1.39
CA VAL A 137 3.73 -0.13 -1.58
C VAL A 137 2.58 0.78 -1.24
N ALA A 138 1.81 1.19 -2.25
CA ALA A 138 0.52 1.84 -2.05
C ALA A 138 -0.57 0.77 -2.09
N ASP A 139 -1.07 0.38 -0.91
CA ASP A 139 -2.21 -0.52 -0.79
C ASP A 139 -3.48 0.31 -0.74
N CYS A 140 -4.37 0.14 -1.73
CA CYS A 140 -5.63 0.87 -1.85
C CYS A 140 -6.79 -0.07 -1.52
N PHE A 141 -7.79 0.40 -0.78
CA PHE A 141 -8.89 -0.43 -0.32
C PHE A 141 -10.26 0.05 -0.84
N ASN A 142 -11.06 -0.83 -1.47
CA ASN A 142 -12.43 -0.63 -2.06
C ASN A 142 -12.59 0.11 -3.42
N LEU A 143 -13.78 -0.03 -4.06
CA LEU A 143 -14.10 0.28 -5.47
C LEU A 143 -13.94 1.76 -5.92
N CYS A 144 -14.12 2.75 -5.03
CA CYS A 144 -13.98 4.18 -5.36
C CYS A 144 -12.53 4.70 -5.16
N SER A 145 -11.71 3.88 -4.50
CA SER A 145 -10.36 4.21 -4.03
C SER A 145 -9.29 4.05 -5.10
N VAL A 146 -9.63 3.35 -6.19
CA VAL A 146 -8.79 3.21 -7.37
C VAL A 146 -8.47 4.57 -8.00
N CYS A 147 -9.44 5.50 -7.98
CA CYS A 147 -9.30 6.86 -8.52
C CYS A 147 -8.32 7.73 -7.73
N LEU A 148 -8.18 7.51 -6.41
CA LEU A 148 -7.22 8.22 -5.55
C LEU A 148 -5.82 7.57 -5.57
N CYS A 149 -5.78 6.25 -5.79
CA CYS A 149 -4.57 5.44 -5.76
C CYS A 149 -3.54 5.83 -6.82
N VAL A 150 -4.00 5.98 -8.07
CA VAL A 150 -3.15 6.30 -9.22
C VAL A 150 -2.47 7.67 -9.09
N PRO A 151 -3.17 8.79 -8.85
CA PRO A 151 -2.52 10.09 -8.71
C PRO A 151 -1.58 10.14 -7.50
N PHE A 152 -1.92 9.48 -6.39
CA PHE A 152 -1.01 9.41 -5.25
C PHE A 152 0.27 8.63 -5.59
N ALA A 153 0.18 7.44 -6.16
CA ALA A 153 1.36 6.67 -6.56
C ALA A 153 2.23 7.46 -7.56
N LEU A 154 1.63 8.11 -8.57
CA LEU A 154 2.38 8.98 -9.48
C LEU A 154 3.10 10.13 -8.73
N SER A 155 2.44 10.75 -7.74
CA SER A 155 3.06 11.81 -6.92
C SER A 155 4.25 11.33 -6.08
N GLN A 156 4.28 10.03 -5.73
CA GLN A 156 5.38 9.41 -5.00
C GLN A 156 6.51 8.92 -5.90
N GLY A 157 6.45 9.20 -7.21
CA GLY A 157 7.46 8.85 -8.20
C GLY A 157 7.29 7.47 -8.83
N PHE A 158 6.19 6.75 -8.56
CA PHE A 158 5.92 5.49 -9.23
C PHE A 158 5.63 5.71 -10.71
N THR A 159 6.12 4.81 -11.57
CA THR A 159 5.74 4.80 -12.98
C THR A 159 4.39 4.13 -13.16
N ALA A 160 3.63 4.49 -14.20
CA ALA A 160 2.35 3.83 -14.51
C ALA A 160 2.47 2.30 -14.63
N ALA A 161 3.60 1.79 -15.14
CA ALA A 161 3.87 0.36 -15.25
C ALA A 161 4.04 -0.36 -13.90
N SER A 162 4.32 0.39 -12.83
CA SER A 162 4.48 -0.11 -11.47
C SER A 162 3.18 -0.05 -10.64
N ILE A 163 2.10 0.52 -11.20
CA ILE A 163 0.78 0.64 -10.56
C ILE A 163 -0.14 -0.45 -11.11
N LEU A 164 -0.71 -1.26 -10.21
CA LEU A 164 -1.68 -2.30 -10.57
C LEU A 164 -3.03 -2.03 -9.92
N THR A 165 -4.08 -2.13 -10.74
CA THR A 165 -5.49 -2.19 -10.32
C THR A 165 -6.07 -3.54 -10.73
N PRO A 166 -6.07 -4.57 -9.87
CA PRO A 166 -6.71 -5.85 -10.19
C PRO A 166 -8.19 -5.66 -10.57
N PRO A 167 -8.74 -6.50 -11.49
CA PRO A 167 -10.15 -6.44 -11.82
C PRO A 167 -11.04 -6.66 -10.58
N PRO A 168 -12.28 -6.10 -10.55
CA PRO A 168 -13.25 -6.35 -9.50
C PRO A 168 -13.51 -7.86 -9.33
N LEU A 169 -13.51 -8.34 -8.09
CA LEU A 169 -13.60 -9.78 -7.80
C LEU A 169 -15.01 -10.35 -8.01
N THR A 170 -15.09 -11.58 -8.52
CA THR A 170 -16.31 -12.41 -8.51
C THR A 170 -16.41 -13.34 -7.29
N CYS A 171 -15.34 -13.58 -6.52
CA CYS A 171 -15.37 -14.27 -5.22
C CYS A 171 -14.14 -13.87 -4.36
N CYS A 172 -14.34 -13.40 -3.13
CA CYS A 172 -13.25 -13.09 -2.19
C CYS A 172 -12.96 -14.27 -1.25
N CYS A 173 -11.69 -14.53 -0.97
CA CYS A 173 -11.27 -15.43 0.10
C CYS A 173 -11.36 -14.74 1.49
N PRO A 174 -11.82 -15.44 2.54
CA PRO A 174 -12.34 -16.80 2.54
C PRO A 174 -13.72 -16.88 1.88
N CYS A 175 -13.91 -17.85 0.97
CA CYS A 175 -15.23 -18.31 0.59
C CYS A 175 -15.81 -19.09 1.78
N SER A 176 -16.33 -18.38 2.78
CA SER A 176 -17.12 -19.00 3.84
C SER A 176 -18.59 -18.74 3.56
N SER A 177 -19.31 -19.82 3.25
CA SER A 177 -20.74 -20.00 3.51
C SER A 177 -21.17 -19.32 4.82
N TRP A 178 -21.78 -18.15 4.72
CA TRP A 178 -22.57 -17.55 5.79
C TRP A 178 -23.93 -17.21 5.20
N GLY A 179 -24.73 -18.27 5.05
CA GLY A 179 -26.13 -18.21 4.67
C GLY A 179 -26.89 -19.27 5.44
N GLY A 180 -27.71 -18.82 6.40
CA GLY A 180 -28.87 -19.54 6.92
C GLY A 180 -28.63 -20.50 8.09
N GLY A 181 -29.11 -20.13 9.27
CA GLY A 181 -29.22 -21.07 10.40
C GLY A 181 -29.55 -20.50 11.77
N LEU A 182 -30.29 -19.38 11.85
CA LEU A 182 -31.05 -19.04 13.06
C LEU A 182 -32.52 -18.99 12.68
N ARG A 183 -33.18 -20.15 12.82
CA ARG A 183 -34.56 -20.34 13.27
C ARG A 183 -34.77 -21.82 13.54
#